data_AF-A0A7Y5WU85-F1
#
_entry.id   AF-A0A7Y5WU85-F1
#
_cell.length_a   1.000
_cell.length_b   1.000
_cell.length_c   1.000
_cell.angle_alpha   90.00
_cell.angle_beta   90.00
_cell.angle_gamma   90.00
#
_symmetry.space_group_name_H-M   'P 1'
#
loop_
_entity.id
_entity.type
_entity.pdbx_description
1 polymer ?
#
loop_
_entity_poly.entity_id
_entity_poly.type
_entity_poly.pdbx_seq_one_letter_code
_entity_poly.pdbx_strand_id
1 'polypeptide(L)'
;PDAQDNETRLVARDERNNPLISTFDWTSDAAQRIFRVPAGFMRSKTQERIEEVARERAVTTIDLALVEEGIEIGKQMMAEMIASYSAAGAGSTPATRTGATATGGGYLNEVSAMPAPAADRTGPKAH
;
A
#
# COMPACT_ATOMS: atom_id res chain seq x y z
N PRO A 1 29.83 12.62 13.57
CA PRO A 1 29.11 11.38 13.94
C PRO A 1 28.59 10.76 12.66
N ASP A 2 29.26 9.69 12.25
CA ASP A 2 29.19 9.06 10.94
C ASP A 2 27.77 8.64 10.58
N ALA A 3 27.13 9.42 9.70
CA ALA A 3 26.01 8.94 8.92
C ALA A 3 26.61 7.85 8.01
N GLN A 4 26.45 6.59 8.42
CA GLN A 4 26.75 5.46 7.56
C GLN A 4 25.89 5.66 6.31
N ASP A 5 26.53 6.01 5.19
CA ASP A 5 25.95 5.98 3.85
C ASP A 5 25.61 4.51 3.59
N ASN A 6 24.46 4.07 4.07
CA ASN A 6 24.03 2.70 4.00
C ASN A 6 23.49 2.49 2.59
N GLU A 7 24.39 2.17 1.67
CA GLU A 7 24.08 1.92 0.27
C GLU A 7 23.00 0.82 0.14
N THR A 8 22.01 1.09 -0.71
CA THR A 8 20.91 0.16 -1.00
C THR A 8 21.47 -1.16 -1.53
N ARG A 9 21.29 -2.26 -0.79
CA ARG A 9 21.89 -3.56 -1.11
C ARG A 9 20.88 -4.70 -1.12
N LEU A 10 21.24 -5.76 -1.84
CA LEU A 10 20.48 -7.00 -1.84
C LEU A 10 20.58 -7.67 -0.46
N VAL A 11 19.44 -7.84 0.19
CA VAL A 11 19.32 -8.50 1.49
C VAL A 11 19.06 -9.99 1.33
N ALA A 12 18.05 -10.35 0.53
CA ALA A 12 17.64 -11.73 0.30
C ALA A 12 16.82 -11.84 -1.00
N ARG A 13 16.52 -13.06 -1.44
CA ARG A 13 15.57 -13.34 -2.52
C ARG A 13 14.49 -14.30 -2.03
N ASP A 14 13.26 -14.11 -2.48
CA ASP A 14 12.18 -15.07 -2.23
C ASP A 14 12.28 -16.29 -3.16
N GLU A 15 11.39 -17.27 -2.97
CA GLU A 15 11.34 -18.50 -3.78
C GLU A 15 11.12 -18.24 -5.28
N ARG A 16 10.54 -17.08 -5.63
CA ARG A 16 10.30 -16.65 -7.01
C ARG A 16 11.43 -15.75 -7.54
N ASN A 17 12.57 -15.73 -6.85
CA ASN A 17 13.74 -14.89 -7.14
C ASN A 17 13.50 -13.36 -7.03
N ASN A 18 12.39 -12.92 -6.43
CA ASN A 18 12.16 -11.50 -6.21
C ASN A 18 13.12 -10.99 -5.12
N PRO A 19 13.90 -9.94 -5.39
CA PRO A 19 14.86 -9.43 -4.43
C PRO A 19 14.19 -8.59 -3.34
N LEU A 20 14.66 -8.74 -2.09
CA LEU A 20 14.51 -7.77 -1.02
C LEU A 20 15.75 -6.88 -1.05
N ILE A 21 15.57 -5.59 -1.31
CA ILE A 21 16.66 -4.63 -1.40
C ILE A 21 16.40 -3.55 -0.36
N SER A 22 17.36 -3.32 0.53
CA SER A 22 17.21 -2.37 1.62
C SER A 22 18.56 -1.72 1.93
N THR A 23 18.50 -0.53 2.53
CA THR A 23 19.65 0.12 3.14
C THR A 23 19.89 -0.39 4.57
N PHE A 24 18.94 -1.10 5.17
CA PHE A 24 19.05 -1.68 6.51
C PHE A 24 19.60 -3.11 6.46
N ASP A 25 20.20 -3.53 7.58
CA ASP A 25 20.43 -4.95 7.85
C ASP A 25 19.10 -5.64 8.18
N TRP A 26 18.91 -6.86 7.68
CA TRP A 26 17.75 -7.68 8.06
C TRP A 26 18.25 -9.02 8.56
N THR A 27 17.65 -9.47 9.64
CA THR A 27 17.79 -10.86 10.10
C THR A 27 17.13 -11.82 9.09
N SER A 28 17.55 -13.09 9.12
CA SER A 28 16.99 -14.10 8.21
C SER A 28 15.50 -14.32 8.46
N ASP A 29 15.08 -14.36 9.72
CA ASP A 29 13.68 -14.45 10.14
C ASP A 29 12.84 -13.25 9.70
N ALA A 30 13.34 -12.02 9.83
CA ALA A 30 12.69 -10.81 9.30
C ALA A 30 12.46 -10.88 7.78
N ALA A 31 13.48 -11.27 7.01
CA ALA A 31 13.39 -11.41 5.57
C ALA A 31 12.35 -12.48 5.16
N GLN A 32 12.35 -13.63 5.84
CA GLN A 32 11.34 -14.67 5.63
C GLN A 32 9.92 -14.19 5.95
N ARG A 33 9.77 -13.36 7.00
CA ARG A 33 8.47 -12.85 7.41
C ARG A 33 7.87 -11.87 6.40
N ILE A 34 8.67 -10.99 5.82
CA ILE A 34 8.20 -10.06 4.78
C ILE A 34 7.90 -10.78 3.46
N PHE A 35 8.56 -11.91 3.16
CA PHE A 35 8.23 -12.71 1.98
C PHE A 35 6.86 -13.37 2.03
N ARG A 36 6.26 -13.52 3.23
CA ARG A 36 4.86 -13.93 3.37
C ARG A 36 3.87 -12.87 2.86
N VAL A 37 4.31 -11.62 2.71
CA VAL A 37 3.53 -10.58 2.04
C VAL A 37 3.60 -10.78 0.54
N PRO A 38 2.46 -10.75 -0.18
CA PRO A 38 2.43 -10.88 -1.63
C PRO A 38 3.37 -9.88 -2.31
N ALA A 39 4.20 -10.39 -3.24
CA ALA A 39 5.13 -9.58 -4.01
C ALA A 39 4.38 -8.48 -4.81
N GLY A 40 5.13 -7.44 -5.18
CA GLY A 40 4.59 -6.24 -5.82
C GLY A 40 4.25 -5.17 -4.78
N PHE A 41 3.20 -4.39 -5.06
CA PHE A 41 2.89 -3.17 -4.31
C PHE A 41 2.69 -3.40 -2.81
N MET A 42 2.01 -4.49 -2.42
CA MET A 42 1.76 -4.79 -1.00
C MET A 42 3.06 -5.00 -0.22
N ARG A 43 3.99 -5.81 -0.76
CA ARG A 43 5.29 -6.04 -0.12
C ARG A 43 6.13 -4.77 -0.07
N SER A 44 6.19 -4.00 -1.16
CA SER A 44 6.93 -2.74 -1.20
C SER A 44 6.42 -1.74 -0.15
N LYS A 45 5.10 -1.56 -0.04
CA LYS A 45 4.51 -0.68 0.98
C LYS A 45 4.76 -1.16 2.40
N THR A 46 4.68 -2.47 2.61
CA THR A 46 5.00 -3.07 3.91
C THR A 46 6.46 -2.84 4.27
N GLN A 47 7.38 -3.05 3.31
CA GLN A 47 8.80 -2.81 3.50
C GLN A 47 9.08 -1.35 3.86
N GLU A 48 8.52 -0.39 3.09
CA GLU A 48 8.66 1.04 3.35
C GLU A 48 8.26 1.40 4.79
N ARG A 49 7.14 0.84 5.28
CA ARG A 49 6.65 1.07 6.64
C ARG A 49 7.57 0.48 7.70
N ILE A 50 8.08 -0.73 7.49
CA ILE A 50 9.03 -1.37 8.42
C ILE A 50 10.33 -0.54 8.50
N GLU A 51 10.86 -0.11 7.36
CA GLU A 51 12.06 0.74 7.33
C GLU A 51 11.83 2.12 7.96
N GLU A 52 10.63 2.68 7.85
CA GLU A 52 10.24 3.89 8.56
C GLU A 52 10.26 3.69 10.07
N VAL A 53 9.67 2.61 10.59
CA VAL A 53 9.73 2.26 12.01
C VAL A 53 11.18 2.05 12.47
N ALA A 54 12.03 1.46 11.62
CA ALA A 54 13.46 1.31 11.91
C ALA A 54 14.17 2.67 12.05
N ARG A 55 13.88 3.63 11.16
CA ARG A 55 14.39 5.01 11.26
C ARG A 55 13.90 5.72 12.51
N GLU A 56 12.61 5.62 12.81
CA GLU A 56 12.00 6.24 14.01
C GLU A 56 12.63 5.71 15.30
N ARG A 57 12.96 4.41 15.32
CA ARG A 57 13.63 3.75 16.45
C ARG A 57 15.15 3.92 16.46
N ALA A 58 15.70 4.59 15.45
CA ALA A 58 17.14 4.76 15.24
C ALA A 58 17.93 3.44 15.29
N VAL A 59 17.35 2.36 14.74
CA VAL A 59 18.01 1.05 14.62
C VAL A 59 18.50 0.83 13.20
N THR A 60 19.64 0.15 13.05
CA THR A 60 20.24 -0.17 11.74
C THR A 60 19.91 -1.58 11.27
N THR A 61 19.43 -2.44 12.17
CA THR A 61 19.07 -3.84 11.90
C THR A 61 17.58 -4.05 12.16
N ILE A 62 16.90 -4.65 11.19
CA ILE A 62 15.49 -5.04 11.22
C ILE A 62 15.42 -6.52 11.63
N ASP A 63 14.86 -6.74 12.81
CA ASP A 63 14.58 -8.06 13.36
C ASP A 63 13.12 -8.48 13.11
N LEU A 64 12.77 -9.72 13.44
CA LEU A 64 11.40 -10.22 13.31
C LEU A 64 10.38 -9.34 14.04
N ALA A 65 10.70 -8.86 15.24
CA ALA A 65 9.79 -8.07 16.06
C ALA A 65 9.41 -6.75 15.35
N LEU A 66 10.39 -6.06 14.77
CA LEU A 66 10.16 -4.82 14.04
C LEU A 66 9.35 -5.04 12.75
N VAL A 67 9.59 -6.15 12.04
CA VAL A 67 8.77 -6.54 10.88
C VAL A 67 7.32 -6.79 11.28
N GLU A 68 7.09 -7.53 12.36
CA GLU A 68 5.74 -7.82 12.84
C GLU A 68 5.02 -6.55 13.27
N GLU A 69 5.72 -5.67 13.98
CA GLU A 69 5.19 -4.36 14.36
C GLU A 69 4.78 -3.53 13.13
N GLY A 70 5.67 -3.38 12.15
CA GLY A 70 5.37 -2.62 10.93
C GLY A 70 4.16 -3.17 10.16
N ILE A 71 3.98 -4.48 10.15
CA ILE A 71 2.81 -5.15 9.55
C ILE A 71 1.53 -4.86 10.33
N GLU A 72 1.56 -4.95 11.66
CA GLU A 72 0.39 -4.68 12.49
C GLU A 72 -0.03 -3.20 12.41
N ILE A 73 0.92 -2.28 12.41
CA ILE A 73 0.64 -0.86 12.20
C ILE A 73 -0.05 -0.62 10.85
N GLY A 74 0.44 -1.26 9.78
CA GLY A 74 -0.20 -1.16 8.46
C GLY A 74 -1.64 -1.69 8.44
N LYS A 75 -1.92 -2.78 9.15
CA LYS A 75 -3.27 -3.33 9.31
C LYS A 75 -4.17 -2.39 10.12
N GLN A 76 -3.66 -1.80 11.20
CA GLN A 76 -4.41 -0.87 12.04
C GLN A 76 -4.82 0.38 11.26
N MET A 77 -3.91 0.97 10.48
CA MET A 77 -4.23 2.12 9.62
C MET A 77 -5.34 1.79 8.61
N MET A 78 -5.30 0.61 8.01
CA MET A 78 -6.38 0.16 7.10
C MET A 78 -7.70 -0.04 7.86
N ALA A 79 -7.67 -0.63 9.05
CA ALA A 79 -8.85 -0.83 9.87
C ALA A 79 -9.48 0.51 10.32
N GLU A 80 -8.65 1.48 10.71
CA GLU A 80 -9.08 2.83 11.10
C GLU A 80 -9.70 3.59 9.90
N MET A 81 -9.12 3.44 8.71
CA MET A 81 -9.70 3.99 7.49
C MET A 81 -11.09 3.38 7.23
N ILE A 82 -11.27 2.06 7.30
CA ILE A 82 -12.60 1.46 7.09
C ILE A 82 -13.60 1.91 8.17
N ALA A 83 -13.16 2.04 9.43
CA ALA A 83 -13.99 2.49 10.53
C ALA A 83 -14.45 3.96 10.35
N SER A 84 -13.55 4.86 9.94
CA SER A 84 -13.88 6.27 9.72
C SER A 84 -14.84 6.47 8.54
N TYR A 85 -14.69 5.71 7.45
CA TYR A 85 -15.63 5.75 6.33
C TYR A 85 -16.99 5.12 6.68
N SER A 86 -17.01 4.08 7.51
CA SER A 86 -18.26 3.48 8.01
C SER A 86 -18.98 4.40 9.00
N ALA A 87 -18.27 5.23 9.75
CA ALA A 87 -18.84 6.22 10.66
C ALA A 87 -19.37 7.47 9.94
N ALA A 88 -18.82 7.82 8.77
CA ALA A 88 -19.31 8.92 7.92
C ALA A 88 -20.44 8.50 6.96
N GLY A 89 -20.77 7.21 6.91
CA GLY A 89 -21.77 6.62 6.01
C GLY A 89 -23.21 6.60 6.56
N ALA A 90 -23.68 7.73 7.12
CA ALA A 90 -25.11 7.94 7.38
C ALA A 90 -25.50 9.38 7.01
N GLY A 91 -25.52 9.66 5.70
CA GLY A 91 -26.19 10.82 5.15
C GLY A 91 -25.30 11.65 4.23
N SER A 92 -25.44 11.44 2.92
CA SER A 92 -25.58 12.50 1.92
C SER A 92 -25.73 11.89 0.53
N THR A 93 -26.95 11.95 -0.01
CA THR A 93 -27.17 11.96 -1.46
C THR A 93 -26.48 13.19 -2.06
N PRO A 94 -25.73 13.09 -3.17
CA PRO A 94 -25.47 14.24 -4.01
C PRO A 94 -26.36 14.16 -5.24
N ALA A 95 -27.37 15.04 -5.25
CA ALA A 95 -28.02 15.49 -6.46
C ALA A 95 -27.02 16.28 -7.32
N THR A 96 -27.16 16.12 -8.63
CA THR A 96 -26.53 16.86 -9.73
C THR A 96 -26.26 18.35 -9.43
N ARG A 97 -25.02 18.80 -9.65
CA ARG A 97 -24.77 20.09 -10.30
C ARG A 97 -23.38 20.20 -10.96
N THR A 98 -23.46 20.56 -12.23
CA THR A 98 -22.46 21.05 -13.18
C THR A 98 -21.54 22.16 -12.64
N GLY A 99 -20.23 22.01 -12.91
CA GLY A 99 -19.29 23.05 -13.38
C GLY A 99 -18.77 24.11 -12.39
N ALA A 100 -17.46 24.11 -12.15
CA ALA A 100 -16.54 25.25 -12.31
C ALA A 100 -15.13 24.94 -11.77
N THR A 101 -14.14 25.47 -12.47
CA THR A 101 -12.69 25.33 -12.35
C THR A 101 -12.07 25.79 -11.02
N ALA A 102 -11.11 25.04 -10.49
CA ALA A 102 -10.07 25.56 -9.60
C ALA A 102 -8.77 24.75 -9.71
N THR A 103 -7.71 25.43 -10.13
CA THR A 103 -6.30 25.01 -10.14
C THR A 103 -5.81 24.74 -8.72
N GLY A 104 -5.26 23.55 -8.47
CA GLY A 104 -4.57 23.24 -7.21
C GLY A 104 -4.15 21.77 -7.15
N GLY A 105 -2.84 21.52 -7.13
CA GLY A 105 -2.23 20.19 -7.28
C GLY A 105 -2.78 19.12 -6.33
N GLY A 106 -3.15 17.98 -6.89
CA GLY A 106 -3.54 16.77 -6.17
C GLY A 106 -2.86 15.55 -6.79
N TYR A 107 -1.88 14.99 -6.08
CA TYR A 107 -1.33 13.67 -6.38
C TYR A 107 -2.25 12.61 -5.78
N LEU A 108 -3.25 12.15 -6.53
CA LEU A 108 -3.90 10.86 -6.30
C LEU A 108 -4.25 10.24 -7.65
N ASN A 109 -3.46 9.23 -8.02
CA ASN A 109 -3.53 8.49 -9.26
C ASN A 109 -4.86 7.74 -9.38
N GLU A 110 -5.50 7.87 -10.54
CA GLU A 110 -6.78 7.26 -10.89
C GLU A 110 -6.62 5.74 -10.99
N VAL A 111 -7.33 5.01 -10.13
CA VAL A 111 -7.62 3.59 -10.38
C VAL A 111 -8.52 3.53 -11.61
N SER A 112 -7.93 3.14 -12.74
CA SER A 112 -8.66 2.77 -13.96
C SER A 112 -9.56 1.58 -13.66
N ALA A 113 -10.77 1.85 -13.19
CA ALA A 113 -11.85 0.89 -13.17
C ALA A 113 -12.34 0.73 -14.62
N MET A 114 -11.98 -0.39 -15.25
CA MET A 114 -12.63 -0.82 -16.49
C MET A 114 -14.12 -1.10 -16.22
N PRO A 115 -15.06 -0.49 -16.95
CA PRO A 115 -16.47 -0.84 -16.85
C PRO A 115 -16.81 -2.07 -17.70
N ALA A 116 -17.72 -2.89 -17.15
CA ALA A 116 -18.27 -4.11 -17.74
C ALA A 116 -19.09 -3.87 -19.01
N PRO A 117 -19.24 -4.86 -19.93
CA PRO A 117 -20.32 -4.81 -20.91
C PRO A 117 -21.62 -5.34 -20.30
N ALA A 118 -22.57 -4.43 -20.08
CA ALA A 118 -23.98 -4.75 -19.88
C ALA A 118 -24.57 -5.27 -21.20
N ALA A 119 -25.14 -6.47 -21.18
CA ALA A 119 -25.96 -6.98 -22.28
C ALA A 119 -27.35 -6.32 -22.18
N ASP A 120 -27.58 -5.27 -22.97
CA ASP A 120 -28.89 -4.66 -23.11
C ASP A 120 -29.77 -5.48 -24.08
N ARG A 121 -31.00 -5.72 -23.63
CA ARG A 121 -32.09 -6.31 -24.39
C ARG A 121 -32.94 -5.16 -24.93
N THR A 122 -32.89 -4.87 -26.23
CA THR A 122 -34.05 -4.32 -26.96
C THR A 122 -33.99 -4.70 -28.45
N GLY A 123 -35.02 -5.39 -28.95
CA GLY A 123 -35.09 -5.91 -30.33
C GLY A 123 -35.59 -4.90 -31.37
N PRO A 124 -35.98 -5.38 -32.57
CA PRO A 124 -37.08 -4.73 -33.28
C PRO A 124 -38.19 -5.71 -33.68
N LYS A 125 -39.44 -5.27 -33.50
CA LYS A 125 -40.64 -5.79 -34.17
C LYS A 125 -40.91 -4.84 -35.35
N ALA A 126 -40.92 -5.35 -36.57
CA ALA A 126 -41.50 -4.65 -37.72
C ALA A 126 -42.17 -5.67 -38.65
N HIS A 127 -43.29 -5.23 -39.20
CA HIS A 127 -44.32 -5.93 -39.96
C HIS A 127 -43.84 -6.65 -41.22
#